data_AF-Q7U6A4-F1
#
_entry.id   AF-Q7U6A4-F1
#
_cell.length_a   1.000
_cell.length_b   1.000
_cell.length_c   1.000
_cell.angle_alpha   90.00
_cell.angle_beta   90.00
_cell.angle_gamma   90.00
#
_symmetry.space_group_name_H-M   'P 1'
#
loop_
_entity.id
_entity.type
_entity.pdbx_description
1 polymer ?
#
loop_
_entity_poly.entity_id
_entity_poly.type
_entity_poly.pdbx_seq_one_letter_code
_entity_poly.pdbx_strand_id
1 'polypeptide(L)' 'MAYEPGTAECRVLIRSKEQIETMLLELSKLDGTDVLLQQLRQVHNQLEALHDLRRAS' A
#
# COMPACT_ATOMS: atom_id res chain seq x y z
N MET A 1 -21.07 -19.80 -11.98
CA MET A 1 -20.59 -18.39 -11.95
C MET A 1 -19.33 -18.37 -11.11
N ALA A 2 -18.16 -18.33 -11.76
CA ALA A 2 -16.87 -18.44 -11.08
C ALA A 2 -16.57 -17.14 -10.32
N TYR A 3 -16.67 -17.22 -9.00
CA TYR A 3 -16.19 -16.19 -8.08
C TYR A 3 -14.68 -16.36 -7.99
N GLU A 4 -13.92 -15.58 -8.76
CA GLU A 4 -12.47 -15.41 -8.55
C GLU A 4 -12.19 -13.97 -8.10
N PRO A 5 -12.42 -13.64 -6.82
CA PRO A 5 -11.85 -12.43 -6.27
C PRO A 5 -10.49 -12.79 -5.70
N GLY A 6 -9.50 -11.95 -6.00
CA GLY A 6 -8.35 -11.80 -5.12
C GLY A 6 -8.82 -11.87 -3.67
N THR A 7 -8.20 -12.77 -2.92
CA THR A 7 -8.58 -13.18 -1.57
C THR A 7 -8.90 -11.96 -0.68
N ALA A 8 -9.70 -12.13 0.38
CA ALA A 8 -10.02 -11.01 1.30
C ALA A 8 -8.76 -10.23 1.73
N GLU A 9 -7.66 -10.96 1.83
CA GLU A 9 -6.28 -10.52 1.92
C GLU A 9 -5.80 -9.52 0.85
N CYS A 10 -5.96 -9.80 -0.46
CA CYS A 10 -5.60 -8.87 -1.52
C CYS A 10 -6.37 -7.55 -1.42
N ARG A 11 -7.66 -7.60 -1.02
CA ARG A 11 -8.45 -6.37 -0.81
C ARG A 11 -7.91 -5.53 0.34
N VAL A 12 -7.45 -6.15 1.42
CA VAL A 12 -6.79 -5.45 2.52
C VAL A 12 -5.51 -4.78 2.02
N LEU A 13 -4.68 -5.48 1.25
CA LEU A 13 -3.43 -4.93 0.71
C LEU A 13 -3.65 -3.76 -0.23
N ILE A 14 -4.64 -3.85 -1.14
CA ILE A 14 -5.01 -2.75 -2.02
C ILE A 14 -5.41 -1.52 -1.20
N ARG A 15 -6.36 -1.68 -0.26
CA ARG A 15 -6.83 -0.57 0.58
C ARG A 15 -5.70 0.05 1.41
N SER A 16 -4.82 -0.76 1.98
CA SER A 16 -3.70 -0.25 2.78
C SER A 16 -2.71 0.57 1.94
N LYS A 17 -2.44 0.15 0.69
CA LYS A 17 -1.60 0.93 -0.23
C LYS A 17 -2.23 2.28 -0.60
N GLU A 18 -3.52 2.29 -0.96
CA GLU A 18 -4.27 3.52 -1.26
C GLU A 18 -4.27 4.52 -0.08
N GLN A 19 -4.37 4.00 1.15
CA GLN A 19 -4.27 4.83 2.36
C GLN A 19 -2.88 5.45 2.52
N ILE A 20 -1.81 4.68 2.26
CA ILE A 20 -0.45 5.20 2.31
C ILE A 20 -0.22 6.27 1.23
N GLU A 21 -0.73 6.07 0.01
CA GLU A 21 -0.66 7.08 -1.05
C GLU A 21 -1.33 8.39 -0.64
N THR A 22 -2.50 8.29 0.01
CA THR A 22 -3.20 9.46 0.58
C THR A 22 -2.34 10.16 1.64
N MET A 23 -1.78 9.40 2.58
CA MET A 23 -0.91 9.96 3.63
C MET A 23 0.35 10.62 3.05
N LEU A 24 0.96 10.04 2.02
CA LEU A 24 2.11 10.64 1.33
C LEU A 24 1.76 11.99 0.73
N LEU A 25 0.60 12.12 0.08
CA LEU A 25 0.13 13.38 -0.49
C LEU A 25 -0.14 14.43 0.59
N GLU A 26 -0.75 14.05 1.70
CA GLU A 26 -1.06 14.97 2.80
C GLU A 26 0.19 15.45 3.53
N LEU A 27 1.09 14.52 3.90
CA LEU A 27 2.31 14.84 4.63
C LEU A 27 3.31 15.63 3.79
N SER A 28 3.33 15.45 2.46
CA SER A 28 4.22 16.21 1.57
C SER A 28 4.00 17.74 1.60
N LYS A 29 2.89 18.19 2.18
CA LYS A 29 2.56 19.62 2.36
C LYS A 29 3.18 20.23 3.62
N LEU A 30 3.78 19.42 4.48
CA LEU A 30 4.35 19.84 5.77
C LEU A 30 5.87 19.79 5.72
N ASP A 31 6.51 20.87 6.15
CA ASP A 31 7.96 20.92 6.32
C ASP A 31 8.42 19.94 7.42
N GLY A 32 9.58 19.31 7.21
CA GLY A 32 10.19 18.40 8.19
C GLY A 32 9.61 16.99 8.22
N THR A 33 8.79 16.60 7.23
CA THR A 33 8.20 15.26 7.13
C THR A 33 8.97 14.29 6.24
N ASP A 34 10.15 14.67 5.73
CA ASP A 34 10.93 13.88 4.75
C ASP A 34 11.16 12.44 5.20
N VAL A 35 11.54 12.25 6.47
CA VAL A 35 11.79 10.91 7.04
C VAL A 35 10.51 10.08 7.08
N LEU A 36 9.37 10.68 7.44
CA LEU A 36 8.07 10.00 7.46
C LEU A 36 7.64 9.59 6.04
N LEU A 37 7.84 10.46 5.06
CA LEU A 37 7.57 10.16 3.66
C LEU A 37 8.42 8.99 3.15
N GLN A 38 9.70 8.94 3.51
CA GLN A 38 10.59 7.83 3.16
C GLN A 38 10.13 6.51 3.80
N GLN A 39 9.78 6.53 5.09
CA GLN A 39 9.28 5.35 5.80
C GLN A 39 7.97 4.84 5.21
N LEU A 40 7.03 5.73 4.88
CA LEU A 40 5.76 5.36 4.26
C LEU A 40 5.96 4.74 2.86
N ARG A 41 6.89 5.27 2.05
CA ARG A 41 7.26 4.65 0.77
C ARG A 41 7.84 3.26 0.95
N GLN A 42 8.67 3.05 1.97
CA GLN A 42 9.22 1.73 2.28
C GLN A 42 8.11 0.73 2.65
N VAL A 43 7.17 1.13 3.50
CA VAL A 43 6.02 0.28 3.87
C VAL A 43 5.14 -0.01 2.64
N HIS A 44 4.86 1.00 1.82
CA HIS A 44 4.11 0.82 0.57
C HIS A 44 4.75 -0.25 -0.33
N ASN A 45 6.07 -0.16 -0.55
CA ASN A 45 6.80 -1.12 -1.38
C ASN A 45 6.78 -2.54 -0.79
N GLN A 46 6.84 -2.68 0.54
CA GLN A 46 6.71 -3.97 1.21
C GLN A 46 5.30 -4.58 1.03
N LEU A 47 4.26 -3.75 1.10
CA LEU A 47 2.88 -4.19 0.83
C LEU A 47 2.68 -4.58 -0.64
N GLU A 48 3.29 -3.87 -1.58
CA GLU A 48 3.27 -4.24 -3.00
C GLU A 48 3.92 -5.61 -3.21
N ALA A 49 5.13 -5.81 -2.67
CA ALA A 49 5.82 -7.10 -2.77
C ALA A 49 4.98 -8.25 -2.18
N LEU A 50 4.33 -8.02 -1.03
CA LEU A 50 3.42 -9.00 -0.42
C LEU A 50 2.19 -9.28 -1.31
N HIS A 51 1.64 -8.24 -1.94
CA HIS A 51 0.50 -8.37 -2.82
C HIS A 51 0.85 -9.13 -4.11
N ASP A 52 2.02 -8.87 -4.68
CA ASP A 52 2.51 -9.57 -5.88
C ASP A 52 2.72 -11.07 -5.60
N LEU A 53 3.31 -11.42 -4.44
CA LEU A 53 3.44 -12.81 -4.00
C LEU A 53 2.07 -13.52 -3.93
N ARG A 54 1.04 -12.84 -3.41
CA ARG A 54 -0.31 -13.38 -3.27
C ARG A 54 -1.08 -13.45 -4.60
N ARG A 55 -0.74 -12.59 -5.57
CA ARG A 55 -1.33 -12.63 -6.92
C ARG A 55 -0.73 -13.74 -7.78
N ALA A 56 0.52 -14.10 -7.51
CA ALA A 56 1.24 -15.18 -8.19
C ALA A 56 0.96 -16.58 -7.59
N SER A 57 0.23 -16.66 -6.47
CA SER A 57 -0.15 -17.91 -5.78
C SER A 57 -1.56 -18.33 -6.17
#